data_AF-A0A0Q0UAY8-F1
#
_entry.id   AF-A0A0Q0UAY8-F1
#
_cell.length_a   1.000
_cell.length_b   1.000
_cell.length_c   1.000
_cell.angle_alpha   90.00
_cell.angle_beta   90.00
_cell.angle_gamma   90.00
#
_symmetry.space_group_name_H-M   'P 1'
#
loop_
_entity.id
_entity.type
_entity.pdbx_description
1 polymer ?
#
loop_
_entity_poly.entity_id
_entity_poly.type
_entity_poly.pdbx_seq_one_letter_code
_entity_poly.pdbx_strand_id
1 'polypeptide(L)' 'MTKIDRLWSVRMDLHAQFGAELSIGLIDAVLDGVARRWESSPALFRTVLIEREAVEELEHRLHGGVTASLAA' A
#
# COMPACT_ATOMS: atom_id res chain seq x y z
N MET A 1 -8.20 -22.17 -11.23
CA MET A 1 -7.39 -22.12 -9.99
C MET A 1 -7.44 -20.69 -9.48
N THR A 2 -8.28 -20.41 -8.49
CA THR A 2 -8.30 -19.11 -7.80
C THR A 2 -6.93 -18.92 -7.16
N LYS A 3 -6.13 -17.96 -7.65
CA LYS A 3 -4.88 -17.58 -6.99
C LYS A 3 -5.25 -17.18 -5.57
N ILE A 4 -4.74 -17.90 -4.56
CA ILE A 4 -4.85 -17.48 -3.17
C ILE A 4 -4.15 -16.13 -3.10
N ASP A 5 -4.93 -15.09 -2.85
CA ASP A 5 -4.40 -13.76 -2.64
C ASP A 5 -3.71 -13.72 -1.28
N ARG A 6 -2.39 -13.84 -1.31
CA ARG A 6 -1.54 -13.85 -0.10
C ARG A 6 -1.58 -12.53 0.65
N LEU A 7 -2.09 -11.45 0.04
CA LEU A 7 -2.22 -10.13 0.62
C LEU A 7 -3.67 -9.78 0.94
N TRP A 8 -4.61 -10.73 0.87
CA TRP A 8 -6.03 -10.48 1.14
C TRP A 8 -6.28 -9.78 2.49
N SER A 9 -5.63 -10.27 3.56
CA SER A 9 -5.77 -9.65 4.90
C SER A 9 -5.32 -8.20 4.86
N VAL A 10 -4.10 -7.95 4.38
CA VAL A 10 -3.52 -6.60 4.26
C VAL A 10 -4.43 -5.70 3.43
N ARG A 11 -4.96 -6.19 2.30
CA ARG A 11 -5.90 -5.42 1.49
C ARG A 11 -7.13 -5.01 2.29
N MET A 12 -7.73 -5.95 3.03
CA MET A 12 -8.92 -5.63 3.82
C MET A 12 -8.64 -4.67 4.96
N ASP A 13 -7.49 -4.81 5.60
CA ASP A 13 -7.05 -3.93 6.68
C ASP A 13 -6.85 -2.50 6.14
N LEU A 14 -6.20 -2.35 4.97
CA LEU A 14 -6.04 -1.06 4.31
C LEU A 14 -7.38 -0.46 3.85
N HIS A 15 -8.31 -1.27 3.35
CA HIS A 15 -9.67 -0.79 3.01
C HIS A 15 -10.41 -0.29 4.25
N ALA A 16 -10.31 -1.00 5.37
CA ALA A 16 -10.95 -0.59 6.62
C ALA A 16 -10.32 0.69 7.18
N GLN A 17 -9.00 0.86 7.05
CA GLN A 17 -8.28 2.00 7.58
C GLN A 17 -8.44 3.26 6.71
N PHE A 18 -8.31 3.14 5.38
CA PHE A 18 -8.23 4.30 4.47
C PHE A 18 -9.46 4.46 3.58
N GLY A 19 -10.34 3.46 3.48
CA GLY A 19 -11.44 3.44 2.50
C GLY A 19 -12.51 4.51 2.72
N ALA A 20 -12.55 5.15 3.89
CA ALA A 20 -13.42 6.29 4.15
C ALA A 20 -12.92 7.59 3.48
N GLU A 21 -11.62 7.68 3.19
CA GLU A 21 -10.96 8.91 2.76
C GLU A 21 -10.31 8.77 1.37
N LEU A 22 -9.84 7.58 1.03
CA LEU A 22 -9.23 7.22 -0.24
C LEU A 22 -10.11 6.23 -1.01
N SER A 23 -10.03 6.27 -2.34
CA SER A 23 -10.78 5.32 -3.16
C SER A 23 -10.18 3.90 -3.03
N ILE A 24 -11.05 2.89 -2.98
CA ILE A 24 -10.65 1.47 -2.91
C ILE A 24 -9.69 1.10 -4.05
N GLY A 25 -9.94 1.59 -5.27
CA GLY A 25 -9.06 1.34 -6.41
C GLY A 25 -7.66 1.95 -6.26
N LEU A 26 -7.54 3.09 -5.57
CA LEU A 26 -6.23 3.67 -5.24
C LEU A 26 -5.48 2.80 -4.21
N ILE A 27 -6.18 2.35 -3.17
CA ILE A 27 -5.62 1.48 -2.13
C ILE A 27 -5.09 0.19 -2.76
N ASP A 28 -5.88 -0.44 -3.63
CA ASP A 28 -5.49 -1.65 -4.35
C ASP A 28 -4.28 -1.42 -5.25
N ALA A 29 -4.27 -0.30 -6.00
CA ALA A 29 -3.15 0.03 -6.87
C ALA A 29 -1.84 0.27 -6.10
N VAL A 30 -1.90 0.89 -4.92
CA VAL A 30 -0.74 1.08 -4.05
C VAL A 30 -0.24 -0.27 -3.53
N LEU A 31 -1.12 -1.10 -2.97
CA LEU A 31 -0.75 -2.41 -2.44
C LEU A 31 -0.13 -3.30 -3.52
N ASP A 32 -0.73 -3.36 -4.71
CA ASP A 32 -0.21 -4.14 -5.84
C ASP A 32 1.14 -3.59 -6.32
N GLY A 33 1.31 -2.27 -6.35
CA GLY A 33 2.55 -1.61 -6.71
C GLY A 33 3.70 -1.93 -5.74
N VAL A 34 3.43 -1.87 -4.43
CA VAL A 34 4.38 -2.26 -3.38
C VAL A 34 4.68 -3.76 -3.50
N ALA A 35 3.67 -4.61 -3.61
CA ALA A 35 3.84 -6.06 -3.67
C ALA A 35 4.75 -6.52 -4.82
N ARG A 36 4.68 -5.84 -5.98
CA ARG A 36 5.56 -6.06 -7.13
C ARG A 36 7.01 -5.69 -6.85
N ARG A 37 7.28 -4.59 -6.13
CA ARG A 37 8.65 -4.22 -5.74
C ARG A 37 9.32 -5.28 -4.87
N TRP A 38 8.53 -5.98 -4.07
CA TRP A 38 9.00 -7.04 -3.19
C TRP A 38 8.97 -8.44 -3.82
N GLU A 39 8.53 -8.61 -5.07
CA GLU A 39 8.32 -9.93 -5.68
C GLU A 39 9.60 -10.76 -5.78
N SER A 40 10.74 -10.10 -6.02
CA SER A 40 12.07 -10.73 -6.10
C SER A 40 12.84 -10.73 -4.78
N SER A 41 12.27 -10.21 -3.69
CA SER A 41 12.97 -10.07 -2.41
C SER A 41 12.94 -11.38 -1.59
N PRO A 42 14.08 -11.89 -1.11
CA PRO A 42 14.15 -13.09 -0.27
C PRO A 42 13.80 -12.82 1.21
N ALA A 43 13.25 -11.63 1.54
CA ALA A 43 12.97 -11.24 2.91
C ALA A 43 11.93 -12.16 3.59
N LEU A 44 12.27 -12.68 4.78
CA LEU A 44 11.42 -13.58 5.56
C LEU A 44 10.10 -12.94 6.03
N PHE A 45 10.05 -11.60 6.15
CA PHE A 45 8.87 -10.84 6.58
C PHE A 45 8.27 -9.98 5.47
N ARG A 46 8.26 -10.51 4.25
CA ARG A 46 7.82 -9.78 3.05
C ARG A 46 6.42 -9.16 3.20
N THR A 47 5.44 -9.87 3.77
CA THR A 47 4.09 -9.35 3.94
C THR A 47 4.05 -8.12 4.85
N VAL A 48 4.77 -8.16 5.98
CA VAL A 48 4.82 -7.04 6.94
C VAL A 48 5.53 -5.83 6.34
N LEU A 49 6.57 -6.05 5.53
CA LEU A 49 7.27 -4.97 4.84
C LEU A 49 6.39 -4.33 3.74
N ILE A 50 5.63 -5.16 3.01
CA ILE A 50 4.65 -4.68 2.03
C ILE A 50 3.56 -3.85 2.71
N GLU A 51 2.99 -4.34 3.80
CA GLU A 51 1.97 -3.63 4.56
C GLU A 51 2.50 -2.28 5.07
N ARG A 52 3.67 -2.26 5.70
CA ARG A 52 4.27 -1.02 6.21
C ARG A 52 4.47 0.02 5.11
N GLU A 53 5.07 -0.37 3.99
CA GLU A 53 5.33 0.55 2.88
C GLU A 53 4.03 0.99 2.17
N ALA A 54 3.00 0.14 2.12
CA ALA A 54 1.69 0.53 1.60
C ALA A 54 1.01 1.55 2.52
N VAL A 55 1.07 1.37 3.84
CA VAL A 55 0.58 2.34 4.82
C VAL A 55 1.30 3.67 4.69
N GLU A 56 2.64 3.68 4.66
CA GLU A 56 3.45 4.89 4.52
C GLU A 56 3.06 5.69 3.25
N GLU A 57 2.89 5.01 2.11
CA GLU A 57 2.50 5.65 0.84
C GLU A 57 1.05 6.18 0.87
N LEU A 58 0.12 5.45 1.49
CA LEU A 58 -1.28 5.88 1.61
C LEU A 58 -1.42 7.05 2.57
N GLU A 59 -0.72 7.04 3.70
CA GLU A 59 -0.64 8.17 4.63
C GLU A 59 -0.07 9.42 3.96
N HIS A 60 0.98 9.27 3.14
CA HIS A 60 1.54 10.40 2.39
C HIS A 60 0.52 11.01 1.41
N ARG A 61 -0.28 10.17 0.74
CA ARG A 61 -1.33 10.62 -0.18
C ARG A 61 -2.51 11.26 0.55
N LEU A 62 -2.90 10.71 1.69
CA LEU A 62 -3.99 11.20 2.52
C LEU A 62 -3.70 12.58 3.09
N HIS A 63 -2.50 12.77 3.66
CA HIS A 63 -2.10 14.06 4.24
C HIS A 63 -1.70 15.11 3.19
N GLY A 64 -1.82 14.75 1.90
CA GLY A 64 -1.41 15.56 0.77
C GLY A 64 0.12 15.57 0.64
N GLY A 65 0.62 15.28 -0.56
CA GLY A 65 1.99 15.60 -0.96
C GLY A 65 2.24 17.12 -1.01
N VAL A 66 2.05 17.82 0.12
CA VAL A 66 2.20 19.27 0.28
C VAL A 66 3.51 19.56 1.01
N THR A 67 4.63 19.10 0.46
CA THR A 67 5.98 19.60 0.79
C THR A 67 7.00 19.43 -0.36
N ALA A 68 6.57 19.58 -1.62
CA ALA A 68 7.50 19.67 -2.76
C ALA A 68 7.22 20.87 -3.68
N SER A 69 6.73 21.98 -3.13
CA SER A 69 6.70 23.29 -3.79
C SER A 69 6.91 24.40 -2.77
N LEU A 70 8.13 24.49 -2.24
CA LEU A 70 8.66 25.69 -1.57
C LEU A 70 10.18 25.64 -1.52
N ALA A 71 10.79 25.59 -2.71
CA ALA A 71 12.21 25.92 -2.93
C ALA A 71 12.41 26.27 -4.41
N ALA A 72 11.98 27.47 -4.80
CA ALA A 72 12.43 28.16 -6.01
C ALA A 72 12.37 29.67 -5.75
#